data_AF-A0A455REF8-F1
#
_entry.id   AF-A0A455REF8-F1
#
_cell.length_a   1.000
_cell.length_b   1.000
_cell.length_c   1.000
_cell.angle_alpha   90.00
_cell.angle_beta   90.00
_cell.angle_gamma   90.00
#
_symmetry.space_group_name_H-M   'P 1'
#
loop_
_entity.id
_entity.type
_entity.pdbx_description
1 polymer ?
#
loop_
_entity_poly.entity_id
_entity_poly.type
_entity_poly.pdbx_seq_one_letter_code
_entity_poly.pdbx_strand_id
1 'polypeptide(L)'
;MKTTNKIFNCTHKCMQPPLGALIEFAPSATLPETQSILYGNPQAVPSEKWFHEWLIGFIEGDGSFTVSKRGDLQFVITQGYQNIHVLYYIKMKLNLGRVVKQGVRTFRFVVQDEEGLKKIINFVNGWFVLPKTKRKLEKFIHAFNDHYCSSRPTGADSNKTDLLTVSPSRWGRAEPSLENAWIAGFTDAEGCFSISYVTTKKKFNIRYLVSQQDDLTFLKQVFAGIGAVEYNKRYNCYSFVIGDWSSSKKRPLNIDIVIEYFRINPLLTTKRNSYALWFYLQNQIFHTKMTPEKQASVRVLCKLINENGSGKEGQRPQALGDPSATESEGPKNL
;
A
#
# COMPACT_ATOMS: atom_id res chain seq x y z
N MET A 1 -19.01 -29.91 48.45
CA MET A 1 -18.04 -29.24 47.55
C MET A 1 -18.81 -28.34 46.60
N LYS A 2 -18.76 -27.03 46.81
CA LYS A 2 -19.46 -26.02 46.00
C LYS A 2 -18.44 -25.42 45.03
N THR A 3 -18.67 -25.55 43.73
CA THR A 3 -17.85 -24.91 42.69
C THR A 3 -18.66 -23.78 42.08
N THR A 4 -18.30 -22.55 42.45
CA THR A 4 -18.87 -21.30 41.94
C THR A 4 -18.33 -20.96 40.56
N ASN A 5 -19.26 -20.70 39.62
CA ASN A 5 -19.00 -20.03 38.34
C ASN A 5 -18.45 -18.62 38.57
N LYS A 6 -17.27 -18.32 38.02
CA LYS A 6 -16.75 -16.95 37.87
C LYS A 6 -16.79 -16.56 36.40
N ILE A 7 -17.73 -15.66 36.11
CA ILE A 7 -17.85 -14.90 34.86
C ILE A 7 -16.65 -13.95 34.80
N PHE A 8 -15.78 -14.12 33.80
CA PHE A 8 -14.74 -13.14 33.48
C PHE A 8 -15.31 -12.10 32.53
N ASN A 9 -15.73 -10.95 33.09
CA ASN A 9 -15.93 -9.72 32.33
C ASN A 9 -14.56 -9.20 31.87
N CYS A 10 -14.29 -9.26 30.56
CA CYS A 10 -13.07 -8.71 29.98
C CYS A 10 -13.38 -7.43 29.20
N THR A 11 -13.37 -6.29 29.90
CA THR A 11 -13.40 -4.96 29.29
C THR A 11 -12.04 -4.67 28.65
N HIS A 12 -11.88 -5.02 27.38
CA HIS A 12 -10.72 -4.61 26.59
C HIS A 12 -10.79 -3.11 26.28
N LYS A 13 -10.17 -2.31 27.14
CA LYS A 13 -9.67 -0.98 26.76
C LYS A 13 -8.71 -1.17 25.60
N CYS A 14 -9.09 -0.64 24.44
CA CYS A 14 -8.25 -0.51 23.27
C CYS A 14 -6.93 0.19 23.67
N MET A 15 -5.82 -0.55 23.71
CA MET A 15 -4.50 0.00 23.96
C MET A 15 -4.10 0.86 22.75
N GLN A 16 -4.33 2.17 22.87
CA GLN A 16 -3.66 3.17 22.06
C GLN A 16 -2.15 3.10 22.35
N PRO A 17 -1.27 3.06 21.33
CA PRO A 17 0.16 3.11 21.57
C PRO A 17 0.56 4.44 22.23
N PRO A 18 1.60 4.45 23.07
CA PRO A 18 1.93 5.60 23.91
C PRO A 18 2.40 6.79 23.07
N LEU A 19 1.67 7.89 23.22
CA LEU A 19 1.76 9.17 22.51
C LEU A 19 3.05 9.98 22.79
N GLY A 20 4.06 9.41 23.47
CA GLY A 20 5.00 10.19 24.27
C GLY A 20 6.40 10.50 23.70
N ALA A 21 6.83 9.92 22.57
CA ALA A 21 8.27 9.94 22.21
C ALA A 21 8.65 10.74 20.96
N LEU A 22 7.75 11.56 20.38
CA LEU A 22 8.02 12.35 19.17
C LEU A 22 7.62 13.83 19.29
N ILE A 23 7.34 14.33 20.50
CA ILE A 23 6.68 15.64 20.71
C ILE A 23 7.66 16.82 20.75
N GLU A 24 8.96 16.61 20.96
CA GLU A 24 9.90 17.73 21.04
C GLU A 24 10.53 17.99 19.65
N PHE A 25 10.48 19.25 19.21
CA PHE A 25 11.03 19.81 17.96
C PHE A 25 10.12 19.86 16.72
N ALA A 26 9.12 20.76 16.76
CA ALA A 26 8.58 21.36 15.54
C ALA A 26 8.09 22.80 15.77
N PRO A 27 8.70 23.82 15.12
CA PRO A 27 8.02 25.08 14.87
C PRO A 27 7.60 25.24 13.39
N SER A 28 6.44 25.88 13.22
CA SER A 28 5.87 26.51 12.02
C SER A 28 5.03 25.68 11.04
N ALA A 29 4.44 24.57 11.48
CA ALA A 29 3.05 24.25 11.13
C ALA A 29 2.31 24.18 12.47
N THR A 30 1.13 24.78 12.60
CA THR A 30 0.38 24.61 13.85
C THR A 30 0.03 23.11 13.94
N LEU A 31 0.39 22.46 15.05
CA LEU A 31 0.11 21.04 15.34
C LEU A 31 -1.29 20.55 14.89
N PRO A 32 -2.37 21.34 14.97
CA PRO A 32 -3.71 20.93 14.53
C PRO A 32 -3.81 20.58 13.04
N GLU A 33 -3.08 21.28 12.16
CA GLU A 33 -3.19 21.08 10.71
C GLU A 33 -2.52 19.76 10.28
N THR A 34 -1.35 19.47 10.85
CA THR A 34 -0.71 18.16 10.72
C THR A 34 -1.57 17.05 11.33
N GLN A 35 -2.17 17.23 12.51
CA GLN A 35 -3.02 16.19 13.09
C GLN A 35 -4.29 15.93 12.26
N SER A 36 -4.94 16.98 11.76
CA SER A 36 -6.10 16.87 10.86
C SER A 36 -5.77 16.13 9.57
N ILE A 37 -4.60 16.39 8.96
CA ILE A 37 -4.16 15.73 7.73
C ILE A 37 -3.73 14.27 7.98
N LEU A 38 -3.15 13.97 9.15
CA LEU A 38 -2.65 12.63 9.47
C LEU A 38 -3.70 11.66 9.98
N TYR A 39 -4.73 12.17 10.64
CA TYR A 39 -5.73 11.35 11.31
C TYR A 39 -7.13 11.51 10.72
N GLY A 40 -7.32 12.43 9.75
CA GLY A 40 -8.65 12.85 9.32
C GLY A 40 -9.46 13.31 10.54
N ASN A 41 -10.80 13.32 10.43
CA ASN A 41 -11.62 13.27 11.63
C ASN A 41 -11.39 11.89 12.30
N PRO A 42 -10.80 11.79 13.51
CA PRO A 42 -10.49 10.51 14.16
C PRO A 42 -11.73 9.64 14.44
N GLN A 43 -12.94 10.18 14.25
CA GLN A 43 -14.23 9.50 14.42
C GLN A 43 -14.80 8.93 13.11
N ALA A 44 -14.24 9.24 11.93
CA ALA A 44 -14.74 8.74 10.66
C ALA A 44 -14.18 7.33 10.39
N VAL A 45 -14.88 6.30 10.88
CA VAL A 45 -14.62 4.92 10.46
C VAL A 45 -14.77 4.86 8.94
N PRO A 46 -13.76 4.36 8.19
CA PRO A 46 -13.90 4.26 6.75
C PRO A 46 -15.14 3.43 6.38
N SER A 47 -15.88 3.91 5.38
CA SER A 47 -17.07 3.22 4.90
C SER A 47 -16.73 1.84 4.34
N GLU A 48 -17.71 0.94 4.26
CA GLU A 48 -17.50 -0.38 3.64
C GLU A 48 -17.08 -0.28 2.18
N LYS A 49 -17.57 0.75 1.45
CA LYS A 49 -17.13 1.06 0.09
C LYS A 49 -15.64 1.43 0.06
N TRP A 50 -15.21 2.33 0.94
CA TRP A 50 -13.81 2.73 1.05
C TRP A 50 -12.92 1.52 1.37
N PHE A 51 -13.32 0.70 2.35
CA PHE A 51 -12.57 -0.49 2.74
C PHE A 51 -12.44 -1.47 1.58
N HIS A 52 -13.52 -1.68 0.83
CA HIS A 52 -13.50 -2.53 -0.35
C HIS A 52 -12.50 -2.01 -1.39
N GLU A 53 -12.59 -0.74 -1.78
CA GLU A 53 -11.69 -0.13 -2.76
C GLU A 53 -10.22 -0.19 -2.33
N TRP A 54 -9.94 0.17 -1.07
CA TRP A 54 -8.61 0.07 -0.48
C TRP A 54 -8.11 -1.39 -0.50
N LEU A 55 -8.94 -2.35 -0.10
CA LEU A 55 -8.52 -3.74 -0.04
C LEU A 55 -8.25 -4.31 -1.44
N ILE A 56 -9.03 -3.95 -2.46
CA ILE A 56 -8.74 -4.34 -3.85
C ILE A 56 -7.34 -3.85 -4.25
N GLY A 57 -7.05 -2.55 -4.08
CA GLY A 57 -5.73 -2.01 -4.40
C GLY A 57 -4.60 -2.68 -3.60
N PHE A 58 -4.82 -2.95 -2.32
CA PHE A 58 -3.83 -3.60 -1.46
C PHE A 58 -3.56 -5.06 -1.87
N ILE A 59 -4.60 -5.80 -2.25
CA ILE A 59 -4.48 -7.18 -2.78
C ILE A 59 -3.72 -7.21 -4.10
N GLU A 60 -3.93 -6.24 -4.98
CA GLU A 60 -3.21 -6.19 -6.27
C GLU A 60 -1.71 -5.96 -6.12
N GLY A 61 -1.26 -5.39 -5.00
CA GLY A 61 0.16 -5.32 -4.65
C GLY A 61 0.67 -6.54 -3.87
N ASP A 62 0.14 -6.77 -2.66
CA ASP A 62 0.71 -7.75 -1.71
C ASP A 62 -0.12 -9.06 -1.55
N GLY A 63 -1.21 -9.21 -2.30
CA GLY A 63 -2.08 -10.39 -2.26
C GLY A 63 -1.61 -11.55 -3.17
N SER A 64 -1.93 -12.78 -2.76
CA SER A 64 -1.57 -13.98 -3.51
C SER A 64 -2.70 -15.02 -3.50
N PHE A 65 -3.17 -15.37 -4.69
CA PHE A 65 -3.99 -16.54 -4.96
C PHE A 65 -3.08 -17.70 -5.37
N THR A 66 -3.00 -18.73 -4.54
CA THR A 66 -2.06 -19.85 -4.74
C THR A 66 -2.81 -21.17 -4.91
N VAL A 67 -2.45 -21.90 -5.96
CA VAL A 67 -2.85 -23.29 -6.18
C VAL A 67 -1.60 -24.16 -5.96
N SER A 68 -1.62 -25.06 -4.98
CA SER A 68 -0.49 -25.96 -4.70
C SER A 68 -0.39 -27.05 -5.77
N LYS A 69 0.77 -27.72 -5.88
CA LYS A 69 0.92 -28.88 -6.78
C LYS A 69 -0.04 -30.04 -6.45
N ARG A 70 -0.51 -30.11 -5.20
CA ARG A 70 -1.47 -31.11 -4.72
C ARG A 70 -2.93 -30.68 -4.94
N GLY A 71 -3.15 -29.47 -5.46
CA GLY A 71 -4.49 -28.89 -5.67
C GLY A 71 -4.99 -28.05 -4.49
N ASP A 72 -4.22 -27.88 -3.41
CA ASP A 72 -4.64 -27.08 -2.27
C ASP A 72 -4.76 -25.61 -2.66
N LEU A 73 -5.82 -24.96 -2.20
CA LEU A 73 -6.12 -23.57 -2.51
C LEU A 73 -5.90 -22.69 -1.29
N GLN A 74 -5.24 -21.55 -1.50
CA GLN A 74 -5.10 -20.54 -0.46
C GLN A 74 -5.09 -19.13 -1.04
N PHE A 75 -5.75 -18.23 -0.32
CA PHE A 75 -5.55 -16.79 -0.48
C PHE A 75 -4.71 -16.27 0.69
N VAL A 76 -3.70 -15.47 0.37
CA VAL A 76 -2.71 -15.00 1.36
C VAL A 76 -2.39 -13.52 1.13
N ILE A 77 -2.31 -12.76 2.22
CA ILE A 77 -1.66 -11.44 2.25
C ILE A 77 -0.51 -11.51 3.25
N THR A 78 0.71 -11.16 2.81
CA THR A 78 1.91 -11.24 3.65
C THR A 78 2.40 -9.85 4.03
N GLN A 79 2.68 -9.61 5.30
CA GLN A 79 3.20 -8.34 5.79
C GLN A 79 4.33 -8.55 6.81
N GLY A 80 5.19 -7.54 6.95
CA GLY A 80 6.17 -7.47 8.05
C GLY A 80 5.48 -7.21 9.39
N TYR A 81 6.16 -7.50 10.49
CA TYR A 81 5.63 -7.33 11.86
C TYR A 81 5.19 -5.89 12.15
N GLN A 82 5.81 -4.87 11.53
CA GLN A 82 5.39 -3.48 11.70
C GLN A 82 3.99 -3.20 11.14
N ASN A 83 3.50 -4.05 10.24
CA ASN A 83 2.19 -3.95 9.59
C ASN A 83 1.23 -5.09 9.99
N ILE A 84 1.52 -5.80 11.09
CA ILE A 84 0.67 -6.91 11.55
C ILE A 84 -0.76 -6.44 11.87
N HIS A 85 -0.93 -5.21 12.36
CA HIS A 85 -2.22 -4.61 12.66
C HIS A 85 -3.14 -4.56 11.44
N VAL A 86 -2.57 -4.35 10.24
CA VAL A 86 -3.32 -4.33 8.98
C VAL A 86 -3.91 -5.71 8.67
N LEU A 87 -3.15 -6.79 8.92
CA LEU A 87 -3.65 -8.16 8.73
C LEU A 87 -4.82 -8.48 9.66
N TYR A 88 -4.75 -8.05 10.93
CA TYR A 88 -5.86 -8.21 11.87
C TYR A 88 -7.06 -7.33 11.52
N TYR A 89 -6.83 -6.12 11.01
CA TYR A 89 -7.89 -5.24 10.52
C TYR A 89 -8.64 -5.88 9.34
N ILE A 90 -7.92 -6.43 8.35
CA ILE A 90 -8.52 -7.17 7.22
C ILE A 90 -9.32 -8.38 7.71
N LYS A 91 -8.74 -9.20 8.60
CA LYS A 91 -9.43 -10.36 9.20
C LYS A 91 -10.74 -9.94 9.87
N MET A 92 -10.72 -8.87 10.66
CA MET A 92 -11.89 -8.35 11.37
C MET A 92 -12.96 -7.84 10.40
N LYS A 93 -12.57 -7.05 9.39
CA LYS A 93 -13.51 -6.46 8.42
C LYS A 93 -14.15 -7.51 7.50
N LEU A 94 -13.40 -8.52 7.08
CA LEU A 94 -13.93 -9.62 6.27
C LEU A 94 -14.63 -10.70 7.10
N ASN A 95 -14.39 -10.73 8.41
CA ASN A 95 -14.86 -11.76 9.33
C ASN A 95 -14.57 -13.20 8.84
N LEU A 96 -13.36 -13.42 8.32
CA LEU A 96 -12.92 -14.72 7.80
C LEU A 96 -11.41 -14.88 7.92
N GLY A 97 -10.92 -16.12 7.74
CA GLY A 97 -9.49 -16.42 7.71
C GLY A 97 -8.79 -16.28 9.06
N ARG A 98 -7.46 -16.40 9.04
CA ARG A 98 -6.62 -16.33 10.24
C ARG A 98 -5.33 -15.56 9.97
N VAL A 99 -4.78 -14.94 11.01
CA VAL A 99 -3.44 -14.35 10.98
C VAL A 99 -2.47 -15.32 11.62
N VAL A 100 -1.41 -15.69 10.89
CA VAL A 100 -0.39 -16.64 11.33
C VAL A 100 1.01 -16.02 11.22
N LYS A 101 1.91 -16.41 12.12
CA LYS A 101 3.33 -16.08 12.03
C LYS A 101 3.99 -17.04 11.03
N GLN A 102 4.73 -16.51 10.07
CA GLN A 102 5.41 -17.30 9.03
C GLN A 102 6.93 -17.34 9.22
N GLY A 103 7.51 -16.28 9.78
CA GLY A 103 8.94 -16.17 10.05
C GLY A 103 9.22 -15.28 11.25
N VAL A 104 10.48 -14.90 11.45
CA VAL A 104 10.88 -14.07 12.61
C VAL A 104 10.12 -12.75 12.64
N ARG A 105 10.01 -12.08 11.49
CA ARG A 105 9.43 -10.74 11.31
C ARG A 105 8.28 -10.70 10.30
N THR A 106 7.75 -11.85 9.88
CA THR A 106 6.78 -11.96 8.78
C THR A 106 5.51 -12.67 9.23
N PHE A 107 4.36 -12.09 8.90
CA PHE A 107 3.02 -12.57 9.23
C PHE A 107 2.16 -12.66 7.98
N ARG A 108 1.15 -13.54 8.03
CA ARG A 108 0.23 -13.77 6.93
C ARG A 108 -1.21 -13.76 7.39
N PHE A 109 -2.06 -13.05 6.68
CA PHE A 109 -3.49 -13.35 6.64
C PHE A 109 -3.70 -14.48 5.64
N VAL A 110 -4.38 -15.56 6.05
CA VAL A 110 -4.55 -16.78 5.27
C VAL A 110 -6.01 -17.22 5.30
N VAL A 111 -6.53 -17.57 4.11
CA VAL A 111 -7.84 -18.18 3.89
C VAL A 111 -7.64 -19.45 3.09
N GLN A 112 -8.17 -20.57 3.56
CA GLN A 112 -7.91 -21.91 3.00
C GLN A 112 -9.15 -22.80 2.96
N ASP A 113 -10.14 -22.56 3.83
CA ASP A 113 -11.40 -23.28 3.85
C ASP A 113 -12.30 -22.88 2.66
N GLU A 114 -13.12 -23.81 2.19
CA GLU A 114 -14.02 -23.65 1.02
C GLU A 114 -14.90 -22.39 1.14
N GLU A 115 -15.56 -22.22 2.29
CA GLU A 115 -16.50 -21.11 2.51
C GLU A 115 -15.78 -19.76 2.47
N GLY A 116 -14.65 -19.64 3.17
CA GLY A 116 -13.82 -18.44 3.17
C GLY A 116 -13.27 -18.11 1.78
N LEU A 117 -12.82 -19.13 1.03
CA LEU A 117 -12.34 -18.95 -0.34
C LEU A 117 -13.46 -18.49 -1.28
N LYS A 118 -14.66 -19.09 -1.18
CA LYS A 118 -15.84 -18.65 -1.95
C LYS A 118 -16.20 -17.19 -1.64
N LYS A 119 -16.17 -16.80 -0.36
CA LYS A 119 -16.39 -15.40 0.07
C LYS A 119 -15.35 -14.44 -0.51
N ILE A 120 -14.06 -14.79 -0.43
CA ILE A 120 -12.98 -13.96 -1.00
C ILE A 120 -13.12 -13.83 -2.52
N ILE A 121 -13.39 -14.93 -3.24
CA ILE A 121 -13.60 -14.89 -4.69
C ILE A 121 -14.74 -13.93 -5.01
N ASN A 122 -15.91 -14.09 -4.38
CA ASN A 122 -17.06 -13.21 -4.62
C ASN A 122 -16.78 -11.75 -4.27
N PHE A 123 -15.97 -11.50 -3.25
CA PHE A 123 -15.55 -10.16 -2.88
C PHE A 123 -14.71 -9.51 -3.98
N VAL A 124 -13.74 -10.20 -4.59
CA VAL A 124 -12.80 -9.59 -5.55
C VAL A 124 -13.21 -9.71 -7.03
N ASN A 125 -14.14 -10.61 -7.36
CA ASN A 125 -14.41 -10.99 -8.74
C ASN A 125 -14.98 -9.84 -9.59
N GLY A 126 -14.25 -9.48 -10.65
CA GLY A 126 -14.54 -8.36 -11.52
C GLY A 126 -14.01 -7.00 -11.06
N TRP A 127 -13.36 -6.90 -9.90
CA TRP A 127 -12.87 -5.63 -9.33
C TRP A 127 -11.39 -5.34 -9.57
N PHE A 128 -10.59 -6.34 -9.90
CA PHE A 128 -9.16 -6.12 -10.16
C PHE A 128 -8.92 -5.26 -11.40
N VAL A 129 -7.81 -4.54 -11.37
CA VAL A 129 -7.37 -3.58 -12.39
C VAL A 129 -6.27 -4.18 -13.24
N LEU A 130 -5.24 -4.70 -12.58
CA LEU A 130 -4.01 -5.19 -13.20
C LEU A 130 -4.25 -6.51 -13.94
N PRO A 131 -3.85 -6.62 -15.22
CA PRO A 131 -4.04 -7.82 -16.02
C PRO A 131 -3.42 -9.08 -15.37
N LYS A 132 -2.26 -8.96 -14.73
CA LYS A 132 -1.64 -10.09 -14.02
C LYS A 132 -2.50 -10.61 -12.89
N THR A 133 -3.12 -9.74 -12.10
CA THR A 133 -3.96 -10.15 -10.97
C THR A 133 -5.28 -10.75 -11.45
N LYS A 134 -5.89 -10.19 -12.50
CA LYS A 134 -7.05 -10.79 -13.19
C LYS A 134 -6.79 -12.25 -13.60
N ARG A 135 -5.69 -12.49 -14.33
CA ARG A 135 -5.31 -13.84 -14.76
C ARG A 135 -5.03 -14.80 -13.60
N LYS A 136 -4.47 -14.31 -12.50
CA LYS A 136 -4.25 -15.13 -11.28
C LYS A 136 -5.59 -15.53 -10.65
N LEU A 137 -6.53 -14.60 -10.54
CA LEU A 137 -7.86 -14.88 -10.01
C LEU A 137 -8.62 -15.85 -10.90
N GLU A 138 -8.60 -15.66 -12.22
CA GLU A 138 -9.23 -16.57 -13.19
C GLU A 138 -8.76 -18.02 -12.98
N LYS A 139 -7.43 -18.24 -12.97
CA LYS A 139 -6.85 -19.56 -12.70
C LYS A 139 -7.29 -20.12 -11.34
N PHE A 140 -7.38 -19.27 -10.33
CA PHE A 140 -7.79 -19.67 -8.99
C PHE A 140 -9.28 -20.07 -8.94
N ILE A 141 -10.16 -19.36 -9.65
CA ILE A 141 -11.59 -19.69 -9.79
C ILE A 141 -11.76 -21.05 -10.47
N HIS A 142 -11.02 -21.30 -11.56
CA HIS A 142 -11.04 -22.61 -12.22
C HIS A 142 -10.62 -23.73 -11.28
N ALA A 143 -9.49 -23.56 -10.59
CA ALA A 143 -9.00 -24.55 -9.64
C ALA A 143 -9.98 -24.76 -8.45
N PHE A 144 -10.66 -23.70 -8.00
CA PHE A 144 -11.70 -23.79 -6.97
C PHE A 144 -12.88 -24.66 -7.44
N ASN A 145 -13.39 -24.39 -8.64
CA ASN A 145 -14.48 -25.18 -9.23
C ASN A 145 -14.06 -26.65 -9.42
N ASP A 146 -12.85 -26.89 -9.91
CA ASP A 146 -12.33 -28.24 -10.12
C ASP A 146 -12.23 -29.03 -8.82
N HIS A 147 -11.82 -28.37 -7.73
CA HIS A 147 -11.61 -29.01 -6.44
C HIS A 147 -12.91 -29.23 -5.65
N TYR A 148 -13.84 -28.27 -5.65
CA TYR A 148 -15.02 -28.28 -4.77
C TYR A 148 -16.35 -28.53 -5.49
N CYS A 149 -16.41 -28.37 -6.81
CA CYS A 149 -17.66 -28.45 -7.57
C CYS A 149 -17.75 -29.66 -8.52
N SER A 150 -16.62 -30.26 -8.91
CA SER A 150 -16.59 -31.30 -9.96
C SER A 150 -17.07 -32.71 -9.52
N SER A 151 -17.30 -32.95 -8.23
CA SER A 151 -17.69 -34.27 -7.69
C SER A 151 -19.13 -34.35 -7.17
N ARG A 152 -19.97 -33.33 -7.38
CA ARG A 152 -21.37 -33.35 -6.92
C ARG A 152 -22.25 -34.17 -7.89
N PRO A 153 -23.01 -35.18 -7.41
CA PRO A 153 -23.80 -36.04 -8.28
C PRO A 153 -24.79 -35.22 -9.12
N THR A 154 -24.79 -35.46 -10.43
CA THR A 154 -25.62 -34.79 -11.44
C THR A 154 -27.11 -35.16 -11.39
N GLY A 155 -27.60 -35.70 -10.27
CA GLY A 155 -28.91 -36.32 -10.15
C GLY A 155 -29.65 -35.95 -8.86
N ALA A 156 -29.88 -34.66 -8.65
CA ALA A 156 -31.00 -34.13 -7.86
C ALA A 156 -31.12 -32.62 -8.14
N ASP A 157 -32.23 -32.22 -8.74
CA ASP A 157 -32.70 -30.85 -8.97
C ASP A 157 -31.79 -29.92 -9.80
N SER A 158 -32.20 -29.74 -11.05
CA SER A 158 -31.61 -28.92 -12.12
C SER A 158 -31.64 -27.40 -11.90
N ASN A 159 -31.47 -26.92 -10.66
CA ASN A 159 -31.10 -25.54 -10.38
C ASN A 159 -29.57 -25.43 -10.30
N LYS A 160 -28.96 -25.36 -11.48
CA LYS A 160 -27.56 -25.05 -11.80
C LYS A 160 -27.00 -23.84 -11.00
N THR A 161 -26.33 -23.96 -9.84
CA THR A 161 -25.93 -22.71 -9.12
C THR A 161 -24.71 -22.66 -8.18
N ASP A 162 -23.75 -23.59 -8.16
CA ASP A 162 -22.57 -23.42 -7.28
C ASP A 162 -21.21 -23.19 -7.96
N LEU A 163 -21.13 -23.31 -9.29
CA LEU A 163 -19.93 -22.95 -10.03
C LEU A 163 -19.73 -21.44 -10.04
N LEU A 164 -18.53 -21.00 -9.65
CA LEU A 164 -18.15 -19.59 -9.73
C LEU A 164 -17.72 -19.28 -11.15
N THR A 165 -18.32 -18.26 -11.76
CA THR A 165 -17.91 -17.75 -13.07
C THR A 165 -16.97 -16.57 -12.92
N VAL A 166 -16.01 -16.45 -13.83
CA VAL A 166 -15.22 -15.22 -13.93
C VAL A 166 -16.16 -14.09 -14.32
N SER A 167 -16.26 -13.08 -13.47
CA SER A 167 -17.07 -11.90 -13.79
C SER A 167 -16.33 -11.05 -14.82
N PRO A 168 -17.02 -10.48 -15.82
CA PRO A 168 -16.45 -9.44 -16.64
C PRO A 168 -15.88 -8.32 -15.76
N SER A 169 -14.85 -7.67 -16.28
CA SER A 169 -14.27 -6.49 -15.65
C SER A 169 -15.37 -5.47 -15.36
N ARG A 170 -15.57 -5.12 -14.08
CA ARG A 170 -16.51 -4.06 -13.67
C ARG A 170 -15.93 -2.65 -13.89
N TRP A 171 -14.73 -2.60 -14.46
CA TRP A 171 -14.03 -1.41 -14.97
C TRP A 171 -14.95 -0.59 -15.88
N GLY A 172 -15.09 0.70 -15.57
CA GLY A 172 -16.09 1.61 -16.15
C GLY A 172 -17.13 2.15 -15.16
N ARG A 173 -17.37 1.47 -14.01
CA ARG A 173 -18.18 2.02 -12.89
C ARG A 173 -17.36 2.35 -11.63
N ALA A 174 -16.10 1.90 -11.56
CA ALA A 174 -15.22 2.02 -10.40
C ALA A 174 -13.73 1.96 -10.82
N GLU A 175 -13.34 2.74 -11.84
CA GLU A 175 -11.93 2.88 -12.20
C GLU A 175 -11.18 3.58 -11.06
N PRO A 176 -9.92 3.21 -10.73
CA PRO A 176 -9.03 3.98 -9.90
C PRO A 176 -9.08 5.44 -10.30
N SER A 177 -9.37 6.28 -9.32
CA SER A 177 -9.46 7.72 -9.50
C SER A 177 -8.97 8.40 -8.23
N LEU A 178 -8.84 9.72 -8.29
CA LEU A 178 -8.54 10.50 -7.10
C LEU A 178 -9.71 10.57 -6.10
N GLU A 179 -10.87 10.01 -6.46
CA GLU A 179 -12.11 10.04 -5.67
C GLU A 179 -12.38 8.71 -4.92
N ASN A 180 -11.54 7.70 -5.12
CA ASN A 180 -11.69 6.39 -4.47
C ASN A 180 -10.40 5.90 -3.81
N ALA A 181 -10.53 4.86 -2.98
CA ALA A 181 -9.44 4.40 -2.13
C ALA A 181 -8.49 3.38 -2.77
N TRP A 182 -8.67 3.03 -4.06
CA TRP A 182 -7.85 2.00 -4.70
C TRP A 182 -6.37 2.36 -4.71
N ILE A 183 -6.02 3.62 -5.04
CA ILE A 183 -4.62 4.07 -5.07
C ILE A 183 -4.02 4.05 -3.67
N ALA A 184 -4.79 4.36 -2.62
CA ALA A 184 -4.35 4.26 -1.23
C ALA A 184 -3.99 2.82 -0.85
N GLY A 185 -4.85 1.86 -1.19
CA GLY A 185 -4.57 0.44 -1.02
C GLY A 185 -3.31 -0.01 -1.77
N PHE A 186 -3.21 0.35 -3.04
CA PHE A 186 -2.07 -0.01 -3.87
C PHE A 186 -0.77 0.66 -3.38
N THR A 187 -0.86 1.89 -2.89
CA THR A 187 0.25 2.60 -2.23
C THR A 187 0.68 1.91 -0.95
N ASP A 188 -0.28 1.47 -0.12
CA ASP A 188 0.02 0.71 1.10
C ASP A 188 0.80 -0.57 0.83
N ALA A 189 0.65 -1.17 -0.36
CA ALA A 189 1.46 -2.30 -0.79
C ALA A 189 2.80 -1.84 -1.43
N GLU A 190 2.74 -1.07 -2.51
CA GLU A 190 3.85 -0.87 -3.46
C GLU A 190 4.38 0.58 -3.55
N GLY A 191 3.75 1.51 -2.83
CA GLY A 191 4.08 2.93 -2.90
C GLY A 191 5.28 3.33 -2.05
N CYS A 192 5.82 4.51 -2.35
CA CYS A 192 6.93 5.10 -1.63
C CYS A 192 6.86 6.63 -1.67
N PHE A 193 7.13 7.23 -0.51
CA PHE A 193 7.34 8.66 -0.37
C PHE A 193 8.82 8.91 -0.16
N SER A 194 9.39 9.87 -0.88
CA SER A 194 10.81 10.17 -0.76
C SER A 194 11.11 11.65 -0.89
N ILE A 195 12.10 12.07 -0.11
CA ILE A 195 12.79 13.35 -0.28
C ILE A 195 14.28 13.03 -0.28
N SER A 196 14.99 13.53 -1.28
CA SER A 196 16.44 13.37 -1.43
C SER A 196 17.06 14.73 -1.67
N TYR A 197 18.32 14.92 -1.29
CA TYR A 197 19.04 16.18 -1.55
C TYR A 197 20.05 15.98 -2.66
N VAL A 198 19.87 16.68 -3.77
CA VAL A 198 20.76 16.65 -4.92
C VAL A 198 21.83 17.71 -4.74
N THR A 199 23.02 17.29 -4.29
CA THR A 199 24.13 18.19 -3.92
C THR A 199 24.56 19.09 -5.07
N THR A 200 24.66 18.55 -6.28
CA THR A 200 25.07 19.29 -7.49
C THR A 200 24.12 20.43 -7.84
N LYS A 201 22.81 20.20 -7.64
CA LYS A 201 21.75 21.18 -7.91
C LYS A 201 21.39 22.01 -6.67
N LYS A 202 22.04 21.74 -5.53
CA LYS A 202 21.75 22.30 -4.20
C LYS A 202 20.25 22.32 -3.85
N LYS A 203 19.50 21.30 -4.27
CA LYS A 203 18.03 21.27 -4.15
C LYS A 203 17.52 19.96 -3.57
N PHE A 204 16.37 20.02 -2.91
CA PHE A 204 15.63 18.82 -2.56
C PHE A 204 14.86 18.30 -3.79
N ASN A 205 14.79 16.98 -3.92
CA ASN A 205 14.00 16.25 -4.90
C ASN A 205 12.96 15.44 -4.13
N ILE A 206 11.70 15.83 -4.31
CA ILE A 206 10.55 15.30 -3.60
C ILE A 206 9.76 14.44 -4.58
N ARG A 207 9.46 13.21 -4.19
CA ARG A 207 8.74 12.26 -5.06
C ARG A 207 7.74 11.41 -4.27
N TYR A 208 6.60 11.17 -4.90
CA TYR A 208 5.75 10.02 -4.67
C TYR A 208 5.94 9.05 -5.84
N LEU A 209 6.02 7.75 -5.56
CA LEU A 209 6.18 6.73 -6.58
C LEU A 209 5.49 5.42 -6.20
N VAL A 210 5.07 4.67 -7.21
CA VAL A 210 4.59 3.29 -7.08
C VAL A 210 5.28 2.46 -8.15
N SER A 211 5.75 1.27 -7.78
CA SER A 211 6.48 0.38 -8.70
C SER A 211 5.81 -0.99 -8.78
N GLN A 212 5.67 -1.54 -9.98
CA GLN A 212 5.09 -2.88 -10.20
C GLN A 212 5.61 -3.49 -11.51
N GLN A 213 5.52 -4.81 -11.64
CA GLN A 213 5.90 -5.50 -12.89
C GLN A 213 4.91 -5.25 -14.05
N ASP A 214 3.63 -5.05 -13.73
CA ASP A 214 2.62 -4.65 -14.71
C ASP A 214 2.86 -3.23 -15.21
N ASP A 215 2.40 -2.94 -16.44
CA ASP A 215 2.41 -1.59 -16.97
C ASP A 215 1.50 -0.68 -16.13
N LEU A 216 2.06 0.43 -15.68
CA LEU A 216 1.41 1.44 -14.85
C LEU A 216 0.94 2.67 -15.66
N THR A 217 0.95 2.61 -16.99
CA THR A 217 0.56 3.72 -17.88
C THR A 217 -0.85 4.25 -17.60
N PHE A 218 -1.78 3.41 -17.15
CA PHE A 218 -3.13 3.85 -16.77
C PHE A 218 -3.10 4.91 -15.64
N LEU A 219 -2.11 4.88 -14.74
CA LEU A 219 -1.97 5.89 -13.67
C LEU A 219 -1.73 7.29 -14.22
N LYS A 220 -1.21 7.43 -15.45
CA LYS A 220 -1.10 8.75 -16.09
C LYS A 220 -2.48 9.37 -16.32
N GLN A 221 -3.48 8.57 -16.69
CA GLN A 221 -4.85 9.05 -16.88
C GLN A 221 -5.51 9.36 -15.54
N VAL A 222 -5.34 8.47 -14.56
CA VAL A 222 -5.84 8.64 -13.17
C VAL A 222 -5.39 9.97 -12.56
N PHE A 223 -4.12 10.32 -12.78
CA PHE A 223 -3.53 11.55 -12.31
C PHE A 223 -3.55 12.67 -13.37
N ALA A 224 -4.47 12.66 -14.33
CA ALA A 224 -4.64 13.75 -15.30
C ALA A 224 -3.32 14.25 -15.97
N GLY A 225 -2.38 13.35 -16.20
CA GLY A 225 -1.07 13.64 -16.81
C GLY A 225 0.00 14.21 -15.88
N ILE A 226 -0.25 14.41 -14.58
CA ILE A 226 0.74 14.99 -13.63
C ILE A 226 1.86 14.02 -13.20
N GLY A 227 2.03 12.92 -13.94
CA GLY A 227 2.83 11.75 -13.60
C GLY A 227 3.61 11.22 -14.81
N ALA A 228 4.78 10.63 -14.56
CA ALA A 228 5.56 9.93 -15.56
C ALA A 228 5.64 8.44 -15.25
N VAL A 229 5.73 7.59 -16.28
CA VAL A 229 6.04 6.16 -16.12
C VAL A 229 7.43 5.91 -16.65
N GLU A 230 8.26 5.27 -15.84
CA GLU A 230 9.63 4.91 -16.14
C GLU A 230 9.78 3.38 -16.04
N TYR A 231 10.45 2.77 -17.02
CA TYR A 231 10.77 1.34 -16.96
C TYR A 231 12.19 1.13 -16.43
N ASN A 232 12.31 0.35 -15.36
CA ASN A 232 13.59 -0.04 -14.79
C ASN A 232 14.00 -1.43 -15.30
N LYS A 233 14.95 -1.47 -16.25
CA LYS A 233 15.46 -2.72 -16.83
C LYS A 233 16.07 -3.67 -15.80
N ARG A 234 16.77 -3.15 -14.78
CA ARG A 234 17.46 -3.96 -13.78
C ARG A 234 16.48 -4.76 -12.91
N TYR A 235 15.37 -4.15 -12.55
CA TYR A 235 14.35 -4.77 -11.70
C TYR A 235 13.17 -5.34 -12.48
N ASN A 236 13.16 -5.15 -13.80
CA ASN A 236 12.08 -5.51 -14.70
C ASN A 236 10.71 -5.04 -14.16
N CYS A 237 10.63 -3.75 -13.84
CA CYS A 237 9.42 -3.14 -13.31
C CYS A 237 9.19 -1.75 -13.88
N TYR A 238 7.93 -1.33 -13.92
CA TYR A 238 7.50 0.02 -14.21
C TYR A 238 7.37 0.79 -12.90
N SER A 239 7.73 2.06 -12.91
CA SER A 239 7.53 2.99 -11.81
C SER A 239 6.73 4.18 -12.31
N PHE A 240 5.56 4.40 -11.72
CA PHE A 240 4.85 5.67 -11.87
C PHE A 240 5.39 6.65 -10.83
N VAL A 241 5.81 7.84 -11.29
CA VAL A 241 6.50 8.84 -10.48
C VAL A 241 5.80 10.18 -10.62
N ILE A 242 5.49 10.80 -9.49
CA ILE A 242 5.10 12.21 -9.38
C ILE A 242 6.20 12.90 -8.58
N GLY A 243 6.94 13.78 -9.26
CA GLY A 243 8.09 14.48 -8.67
C GLY A 243 7.94 16.00 -8.70
N ASP A 244 8.71 16.68 -7.86
CA ASP A 244 8.90 18.12 -8.00
C ASP A 244 9.80 18.42 -9.22
N TRP A 245 9.17 18.47 -10.39
CA TRP A 245 9.82 18.86 -11.64
C TRP A 245 9.88 20.37 -11.83
N SER A 246 9.26 21.14 -10.94
CA SER A 246 9.26 22.58 -11.04
C SER A 246 10.64 23.14 -10.70
N SER A 247 11.02 24.21 -11.40
CA SER A 247 12.17 25.03 -10.98
C SER A 247 11.75 26.15 -10.02
N SER A 248 10.46 26.21 -9.67
CA SER A 248 9.90 27.20 -8.75
C SER A 248 10.35 26.96 -7.31
N LYS A 249 10.41 28.05 -6.52
CA LYS A 249 10.56 27.97 -5.07
C LYS A 249 9.25 27.63 -4.35
N LYS A 250 8.12 27.60 -5.06
CA LYS A 250 6.81 27.18 -4.52
C LYS A 250 6.62 25.68 -4.72
N ARG A 251 5.91 25.04 -3.80
CA ARG A 251 5.48 23.65 -3.96
C ARG A 251 4.65 23.51 -5.26
N PRO A 252 4.93 22.51 -6.10
CA PRO A 252 4.22 22.36 -7.36
C PRO A 252 2.85 21.68 -7.18
N LEU A 253 1.89 22.04 -8.04
CA LEU A 253 0.50 21.57 -7.97
C LEU A 253 0.37 20.04 -8.01
N ASN A 254 1.24 19.36 -8.74
CA ASN A 254 1.21 17.90 -8.83
C ASN A 254 1.48 17.22 -7.48
N ILE A 255 2.28 17.85 -6.63
CA ILE A 255 2.55 17.38 -5.27
C ILE A 255 1.39 17.73 -4.33
N ASP A 256 0.75 18.90 -4.50
CA ASP A 256 -0.46 19.25 -3.76
C ASP A 256 -1.61 18.25 -4.01
N ILE A 257 -1.76 17.78 -5.25
CA ILE A 257 -2.75 16.75 -5.61
C ILE A 257 -2.50 15.44 -4.86
N VAL A 258 -1.23 15.02 -4.72
CA VAL A 258 -0.87 13.83 -3.95
C VAL A 258 -1.20 13.99 -2.47
N ILE A 259 -0.89 15.16 -1.90
CA ILE A 259 -1.21 15.49 -0.50
C ILE A 259 -2.72 15.42 -0.27
N GLU A 260 -3.49 16.06 -1.15
CA GLU A 260 -4.95 16.09 -1.01
C GLU A 260 -5.57 14.71 -1.14
N TYR A 261 -5.08 13.88 -2.07
CA TYR A 261 -5.54 12.51 -2.22
C TYR A 261 -5.39 11.70 -0.93
N PHE A 262 -4.19 11.69 -0.33
CA PHE A 262 -3.93 10.89 0.88
C PHE A 262 -4.50 11.53 2.16
N ARG A 263 -4.89 12.81 2.12
CA ARG A 263 -5.70 13.44 3.16
C ARG A 263 -7.12 12.87 3.18
N ILE A 264 -7.71 12.63 2.00
CA ILE A 264 -9.06 12.07 1.85
C ILE A 264 -9.05 10.54 1.99
N ASN A 265 -8.02 9.89 1.45
CA ASN A 265 -7.87 8.43 1.42
C ASN A 265 -6.66 7.99 2.27
N PRO A 266 -6.83 7.83 3.60
CA PRO A 266 -5.72 7.62 4.51
C PRO A 266 -5.13 6.21 4.38
N LEU A 267 -3.80 6.12 4.38
CA LEU A 267 -3.05 4.85 4.39
C LEU A 267 -3.24 4.08 5.70
N LEU A 268 -3.20 2.76 5.71
CA LEU A 268 -3.38 1.90 6.89
C LEU A 268 -2.08 1.24 7.37
N THR A 269 -1.05 1.17 6.53
CA THR A 269 0.26 0.61 6.91
C THR A 269 1.15 1.68 7.56
N THR A 270 2.38 1.29 7.94
CA THR A 270 3.43 2.23 8.35
C THR A 270 3.75 3.28 7.29
N LYS A 271 3.33 3.10 6.02
CA LYS A 271 3.47 4.14 4.99
C LYS A 271 2.67 5.40 5.32
N ARG A 272 1.66 5.34 6.20
CA ARG A 272 1.03 6.55 6.78
C ARG A 272 2.08 7.43 7.47
N ASN A 273 3.01 6.84 8.21
CA ASN A 273 4.07 7.58 8.90
C ASN A 273 5.09 8.14 7.89
N SER A 274 5.38 7.39 6.82
CA SER A 274 6.21 7.88 5.70
C SER A 274 5.59 9.10 5.03
N TYR A 275 4.30 9.02 4.69
CA TYR A 275 3.52 10.14 4.17
C TYR A 275 3.54 11.33 5.13
N ALA A 276 3.37 11.08 6.43
CA ALA A 276 3.36 12.10 7.46
C ALA A 276 4.64 12.93 7.50
N LEU A 277 5.77 12.22 7.59
CA LEU A 277 7.08 12.85 7.65
C LEU A 277 7.41 13.51 6.31
N TRP A 278 7.04 12.89 5.20
CA TRP A 278 7.18 13.45 3.86
C TRP A 278 6.40 14.76 3.71
N PHE A 279 5.15 14.85 4.18
CA PHE A 279 4.35 16.07 4.16
C PHE A 279 4.97 17.16 5.06
N TYR A 280 5.32 16.81 6.30
CA TYR A 280 5.94 17.74 7.24
C TYR A 280 7.22 18.37 6.66
N LEU A 281 8.14 17.54 6.17
CA LEU A 281 9.42 18.02 5.63
C LEU A 281 9.24 18.89 4.39
N GLN A 282 8.24 18.63 3.56
CA GLN A 282 7.92 19.51 2.44
C GLN A 282 7.46 20.89 2.88
N ASN A 283 6.64 21.00 3.92
CA ASN A 283 6.26 22.30 4.46
C ASN A 283 7.49 23.05 4.99
N GLN A 284 8.43 22.32 5.61
CA GLN A 284 9.72 22.86 6.03
C GLN A 284 10.63 23.28 4.85
N ILE A 285 10.43 22.73 3.65
CA ILE A 285 11.19 23.08 2.45
C ILE A 285 10.60 24.29 1.72
N PHE A 286 9.27 24.34 1.55
CA PHE A 286 8.63 25.33 0.68
C PHE A 286 8.03 26.55 1.41
N HIS A 287 7.68 26.43 2.68
CA HIS A 287 6.92 27.46 3.39
C HIS A 287 7.72 28.19 4.47
N THR A 288 9.00 27.89 4.58
CA THR A 288 9.86 28.43 5.64
C THR A 288 11.25 28.70 5.10
N LYS A 289 11.96 29.65 5.73
CA LYS A 289 13.31 30.01 5.30
C LYS A 289 14.27 28.84 5.52
N MET A 290 15.00 28.47 4.47
CA MET A 290 16.02 27.42 4.53
C MET A 290 17.37 27.98 4.98
N THR A 291 17.74 27.77 6.24
CA THR A 291 19.10 28.05 6.75
C THR A 291 20.01 26.82 6.59
N PRO A 292 21.36 26.97 6.65
CA PRO A 292 22.28 25.83 6.58
C PRO A 292 22.02 24.76 7.64
N GLU A 293 21.73 25.17 8.88
CA GLU A 293 21.43 24.27 10.01
C GLU A 293 20.14 23.51 9.76
N LYS A 294 19.09 24.23 9.32
CA LYS A 294 17.82 23.62 8.94
C LYS A 294 17.99 22.62 7.81
N GLN A 295 18.76 22.98 6.78
CA GLN A 295 19.02 22.10 5.65
C GLN A 295 19.73 20.82 6.12
N ALA A 296 20.71 20.92 7.03
CA ALA A 296 21.37 19.76 7.62
C ALA A 296 20.36 18.87 8.37
N SER A 297 19.50 19.47 9.21
CA SER A 297 18.46 18.74 9.95
C SER A 297 17.45 18.07 9.02
N VAL A 298 16.94 18.77 7.99
CA VAL A 298 16.02 18.20 7.00
C VAL A 298 16.66 17.03 6.27
N ARG A 299 17.95 17.13 5.88
CA ARG A 299 18.68 16.04 5.21
C ARG A 299 18.79 14.79 6.09
N VAL A 300 18.95 14.95 7.40
CA VAL A 300 18.94 13.83 8.35
C VAL A 300 17.55 13.21 8.42
N LEU A 301 16.50 14.03 8.63
CA LEU A 301 15.12 13.56 8.77
C LEU A 301 14.59 12.88 7.49
N CYS A 302 15.04 13.30 6.31
CA CYS A 302 14.67 12.65 5.04
C CYS A 302 15.02 11.15 5.01
N LYS A 303 16.08 10.73 5.72
CA LYS A 303 16.48 9.32 5.79
C LYS A 303 15.47 8.48 6.57
N LEU A 304 14.81 9.08 7.55
CA LEU A 304 13.85 8.42 8.43
C LEU A 304 12.49 8.13 7.77
N ILE A 305 12.19 8.73 6.60
CA ILE A 305 10.87 8.61 5.92
C ILE A 305 10.45 7.15 5.75
N ASN A 306 11.38 6.25 5.42
CA ASN A 306 11.06 4.85 5.11
C ASN A 306 11.69 3.83 6.06
N GLU A 307 12.35 4.26 7.14
CA GLU A 307 13.08 3.36 8.04
C GLU A 307 12.17 2.34 8.73
N ASN A 308 10.94 2.74 9.07
CA ASN A 308 9.95 1.88 9.74
C ASN A 308 9.29 0.83 8.83
N GLY A 309 9.47 0.91 7.49
CA GLY A 309 8.84 0.00 6.52
C GLY A 309 9.72 -1.19 6.08
N SER A 310 10.98 -1.25 6.50
CA SER A 310 11.99 -2.19 6.00
C SER A 310 11.91 -3.60 6.62
N GLY A 311 10.70 -4.12 6.83
CA GLY A 311 10.49 -5.52 7.28
C GLY A 311 10.75 -6.59 6.21
N LYS A 312 10.99 -6.20 4.95
CA LYS A 312 11.41 -7.11 3.86
C LYS A 312 12.96 -7.06 3.74
N GLU A 313 13.67 -7.74 4.63
CA GLU A 313 15.08 -8.09 4.37
C GLU A 313 15.13 -8.94 3.09
N GLY A 314 15.66 -8.35 2.02
CA GLY A 314 15.73 -8.94 0.68
C GLY A 314 15.45 -7.96 -0.45
N GLN A 315 14.65 -6.91 -0.22
CA GLN A 315 14.47 -5.83 -1.19
C GLN A 315 14.31 -4.50 -0.46
N ARG A 316 15.43 -3.76 -0.33
CA ARG A 316 15.37 -2.30 -0.20
C ARG A 316 14.44 -1.82 -1.34
N PRO A 317 13.49 -0.90 -1.10
CA PRO A 317 13.14 0.05 -2.14
C PRO A 317 14.44 0.81 -2.41
N GLN A 318 15.22 0.33 -3.39
CA GLN A 318 16.45 0.99 -3.76
C GLN A 318 16.02 2.30 -4.36
N ALA A 319 16.20 3.39 -3.62
CA ALA A 319 16.25 4.71 -4.18
C ALA A 319 17.08 4.62 -5.46
N LEU A 320 16.45 4.90 -6.61
CA LEU A 320 17.13 5.09 -7.89
C LEU A 320 18.36 5.95 -7.60
N GLY A 321 19.53 5.35 -7.77
CA GLY A 321 20.82 5.96 -7.44
C GLY A 321 20.97 7.29 -8.15
N ASP A 322 21.68 8.21 -7.49
CA ASP A 322 22.14 9.47 -8.07
C ASP A 322 22.87 9.20 -9.41
N PRO A 323 22.44 9.81 -10.53
CA PRO A 323 23.24 9.87 -11.73
C PRO A 323 24.26 11.01 -11.55
N SER A 324 25.27 10.80 -10.71
CA SER A 324 26.45 11.68 -10.65
C SER A 324 27.70 10.89 -10.31
N ALA A 325 28.06 9.97 -11.20
CA ALA A 325 29.42 9.51 -11.38
C ALA A 325 29.63 9.37 -12.88
N THR A 326 29.91 10.50 -13.53
CA THR A 326 30.56 10.52 -14.84
C THR A 326 31.98 10.03 -14.64
N GLU A 327 32.27 8.78 -15.01
CA GLU A 327 33.63 8.34 -15.27
C GLU A 327 34.12 9.11 -16.50
N SER A 328 35.12 9.96 -16.28
CA SER A 328 35.88 10.62 -17.32
C SER A 328 36.77 9.61 -18.03
N GLU A 329 36.58 9.46 -19.34
CA GLU A 329 37.53 8.80 -20.22
C GLU A 329 38.87 9.55 -20.26
N GLY A 330 39.96 8.78 -20.18
CA GLY A 330 41.17 8.97 -20.99
C GLY A 330 42.51 9.08 -20.24
N PRO A 331 43.65 8.76 -20.87
CA PRO A 331 43.85 8.20 -22.21
C PRO A 331 44.60 6.85 -22.24
N LYS A 332 44.44 6.17 -23.39
CA LYS A 332 45.32 5.13 -23.91
C LYS A 332 46.79 5.59 -23.88
N ASN A 333 47.72 4.71 -23.50
CA ASN A 333 48.95 4.46 -24.24
C ASN A 333 49.80 3.33 -23.62
N LEU A 334 50.34 2.52 -24.54
CA LEU A 334 51.36 1.47 -24.45
C LEU A 334 50.95 0.12 -23.84
#